data_AF-A0A5H2Y8L7-F1
#
_entry.id   AF-A0A5H2Y8L7-F1
#
_cell.length_a   1.000
_cell.length_b   1.000
_cell.length_c   1.000
_cell.angle_alpha   90.00
_cell.angle_beta   90.00
_cell.angle_gamma   90.00
#
_symmetry.space_group_name_H-M   'P 1'
#
loop_
_entity.id
_entity.type
_entity.pdbx_description
1 polymer ?
#
loop_
_entity_poly.entity_id
_entity_poly.type
_entity_poly.pdbx_seq_one_letter_code
_entity_poly.pdbx_strand_id
1 'polypeptide(L)'
;MKPAISFPRICLSGLGLAAALLSLAASATEAAVPAPRAKELVHLVRQDCGSCHGLTLKGGLGPALTAETFHQRPAESMVATILHGRPGTPMPPFKGIVSEAEAQWIVQQLQAGFPNE
;
A
#
# COMPACT_ATOMS: atom_id res chain seq x y z
N MET A 1 23.18 47.80 53.40
CA MET A 1 22.86 49.17 52.96
C MET A 1 22.83 49.17 51.43
N LYS A 2 21.73 49.62 50.80
CA LYS A 2 21.56 49.69 49.33
C LYS A 2 22.45 50.81 48.74
N PRO A 3 22.87 50.70 47.46
CA PRO A 3 22.28 51.58 46.45
C PRO A 3 21.93 50.81 45.17
N ALA A 4 20.70 50.93 44.68
CA ALA A 4 20.20 51.97 43.76
C ALA A 4 20.64 51.73 42.30
N ILE A 5 19.62 51.49 41.49
CA ILE A 5 19.61 51.07 40.09
C ILE A 5 19.87 52.27 39.18
N SER A 6 20.57 52.08 38.06
CA SER A 6 20.41 52.91 36.85
C SER A 6 20.49 52.03 35.61
N PHE A 7 19.38 51.96 34.86
CA PHE A 7 19.26 51.25 33.59
C PHE A 7 19.60 52.19 32.42
N PRO A 8 20.48 51.81 31.49
CA PRO A 8 20.43 52.37 30.16
C PRO A 8 19.29 51.70 29.38
N ARG A 9 18.41 52.54 28.82
CA ARG A 9 17.49 52.16 27.75
C ARG A 9 18.32 51.85 26.50
N ILE A 10 18.39 50.59 26.09
CA ILE A 10 18.89 50.24 24.75
C ILE A 10 17.69 49.95 23.86
N CYS A 11 17.52 50.85 22.91
CA CYS A 11 16.56 50.81 21.83
C CYS A 11 16.82 49.62 20.89
N LEU A 12 15.71 48.99 20.50
CA LEU A 12 15.38 48.39 19.20
C LEU A 12 16.47 47.84 18.27
N SER A 13 16.11 46.68 17.71
CA SER A 13 16.54 46.12 16.41
C SER A 13 17.60 45.02 16.50
N GLY A 14 17.12 43.79 16.68
CA GLY A 14 17.90 42.56 16.61
C GLY A 14 17.04 41.45 16.04
N LEU A 15 17.09 41.32 14.73
CA LEU A 15 16.38 40.39 13.86
C LEU A 15 16.54 38.93 14.32
N GLY A 16 15.47 38.16 14.18
CA GLY A 16 15.28 36.86 14.80
C GLY A 16 16.28 35.76 14.40
N LEU A 17 16.47 34.82 15.32
CA LEU A 17 17.06 33.52 15.02
C LEU A 17 16.19 32.43 15.67
N ALA A 18 14.97 32.29 15.13
CA ALA A 18 14.16 31.10 15.37
C ALA A 18 14.82 29.93 14.63
N ALA A 19 15.51 29.07 15.37
CA ALA A 19 16.11 27.84 14.85
C ALA A 19 14.99 26.92 14.31
N ALA A 20 14.79 26.95 12.99
CA ALA A 20 13.86 26.10 12.29
C ALA A 20 14.39 24.66 12.30
N LEU A 21 13.76 23.80 13.11
CA LEU A 21 13.87 22.35 13.04
C LEU A 21 13.31 21.90 11.69
N LEU A 22 14.21 21.65 10.73
CA LEU A 22 13.87 21.12 9.42
C LEU A 22 13.60 19.60 9.56
N SER A 23 12.38 19.26 9.96
CA SER A 23 11.87 17.89 9.95
C SER A 23 11.76 17.42 8.49
N LEU A 24 12.75 16.66 8.03
CA LEU A 24 12.72 15.98 6.74
C LEU A 24 11.81 14.75 6.88
N ALA A 25 10.49 14.96 6.72
CA ALA A 25 9.55 13.85 6.56
C ALA A 25 9.85 13.17 5.21
N ALA A 26 10.59 12.07 5.24
CA ALA A 26 10.71 11.17 4.12
C ALA A 26 9.34 10.53 3.89
N SER A 27 8.52 11.12 3.03
CA SER A 27 7.34 10.47 2.50
C SER A 27 7.80 9.21 1.78
N ALA A 28 7.49 8.05 2.35
CA ALA A 28 7.55 6.80 1.63
C ALA A 28 6.53 6.91 0.49
N THR A 29 7.00 7.22 -0.71
CA THR A 29 6.19 7.06 -1.92
C THR A 29 5.90 5.58 -2.06
N GLU A 30 4.68 5.18 -1.71
CA GLU A 30 4.16 3.86 -2.07
C GLU A 30 4.29 3.76 -3.60
N ALA A 31 5.19 2.89 -4.06
CA ALA A 31 5.55 2.80 -5.46
C ALA A 31 4.32 2.30 -6.22
N ALA A 32 3.60 3.24 -6.84
CA ALA A 32 2.41 2.93 -7.62
C ALA A 32 2.80 2.04 -8.80
N VAL A 33 2.02 0.97 -9.03
CA VAL A 33 2.18 0.11 -10.22
C VAL A 33 1.91 0.96 -11.47
N PRO A 34 2.84 1.04 -12.45
CA PRO A 34 2.64 1.82 -13.66
C PRO A 34 1.43 1.33 -14.46
N ALA A 35 0.71 2.25 -15.11
CA ALA A 35 -0.55 1.93 -15.81
C ALA A 35 -0.46 0.76 -16.82
N PRO A 36 0.60 0.64 -17.66
CA PRO A 36 0.74 -0.52 -18.54
C PRO A 36 0.81 -1.84 -17.76
N ARG A 37 1.58 -1.87 -16.68
CA ARG A 37 1.72 -3.05 -15.84
C ARG A 37 0.44 -3.35 -15.06
N ALA A 38 -0.27 -2.33 -14.57
CA ALA A 38 -1.56 -2.51 -13.92
C ALA A 38 -2.56 -3.20 -14.86
N LYS A 39 -2.59 -2.85 -16.15
CA LYS A 39 -3.44 -3.51 -17.16
C LYS A 39 -3.08 -5.00 -17.33
N GLU A 40 -1.79 -5.32 -17.36
CA GLU A 40 -1.34 -6.73 -17.41
C GLU A 40 -1.75 -7.51 -16.16
N LEU A 41 -1.66 -6.91 -14.97
CA LEU A 41 -2.09 -7.55 -13.73
C LEU A 41 -3.61 -7.76 -13.68
N VAL A 42 -4.41 -6.82 -14.20
CA VAL A 42 -5.86 -7.02 -14.35
C VAL A 42 -6.13 -8.22 -15.24
N HIS A 43 -5.46 -8.29 -16.40
CA HIS A 43 -5.61 -9.43 -17.32
C HIS A 43 -5.21 -10.76 -16.65
N LEU A 44 -4.06 -10.80 -15.98
CA LEU A 44 -3.59 -11.98 -15.25
C LEU A 44 -4.62 -12.45 -14.22
N VAL A 45 -5.18 -11.54 -13.41
CA VAL A 45 -6.19 -11.94 -12.41
C VAL A 45 -7.48 -12.43 -13.09
N ARG A 46 -7.88 -11.83 -14.20
CA ARG A 46 -9.11 -12.22 -14.91
C ARG A 46 -8.98 -13.56 -15.63
N GLN A 47 -7.84 -13.83 -16.25
CA GLN A 47 -7.63 -15.06 -17.00
C GLN A 47 -7.05 -16.18 -16.14
N ASP A 48 -5.89 -15.95 -15.51
CA ASP A 48 -5.16 -16.99 -14.79
C ASP A 48 -5.83 -17.32 -13.45
N CYS A 49 -6.16 -16.31 -12.63
CA CYS A 49 -6.88 -16.56 -11.37
C CYS A 49 -8.35 -16.93 -11.64
N GLY A 50 -8.97 -16.26 -12.60
CA GLY A 50 -10.36 -16.51 -12.98
C GLY A 50 -10.63 -17.93 -13.51
N SER A 51 -9.61 -18.62 -14.05
CA SER A 51 -9.74 -20.03 -14.48
C SER A 51 -10.24 -20.97 -13.37
N CYS A 52 -9.86 -20.70 -12.12
CA CYS A 52 -10.27 -21.47 -10.95
C CYS A 52 -11.33 -20.74 -10.13
N HIS A 53 -11.17 -19.43 -9.97
CA HIS A 53 -12.02 -18.59 -9.11
C HIS A 53 -13.25 -17.99 -9.84
N GLY A 54 -13.48 -18.44 -11.07
CA GLY A 54 -14.50 -17.93 -12.00
C GLY A 54 -14.04 -16.65 -12.70
N LEU A 55 -14.35 -16.50 -13.99
CA LEU A 55 -13.98 -15.29 -14.76
C LEU A 55 -14.60 -14.00 -14.20
N THR A 56 -15.69 -14.13 -13.44
CA THR A 56 -16.34 -13.03 -12.71
C THR A 56 -15.84 -12.87 -11.27
N LEU A 57 -14.87 -13.70 -10.85
CA LEU A 57 -14.29 -13.77 -9.50
C LEU A 57 -15.28 -14.15 -8.38
N LYS A 58 -16.47 -14.64 -8.74
CA LYS A 58 -17.52 -15.06 -7.79
C LYS A 58 -17.37 -16.48 -7.27
N GLY A 59 -16.27 -17.16 -7.61
CA GLY A 59 -15.98 -18.54 -7.21
C GLY A 59 -16.31 -19.54 -8.31
N GLY A 60 -15.78 -20.75 -8.12
CA GLY A 60 -15.89 -21.89 -9.04
C GLY A 60 -15.25 -23.12 -8.41
N LEU A 61 -14.16 -23.61 -9.01
CA LEU A 61 -13.31 -24.63 -8.38
C LEU A 61 -12.59 -24.07 -7.14
N GLY A 62 -12.18 -22.81 -7.21
CA GLY A 62 -11.65 -22.02 -6.10
C GLY A 62 -12.72 -21.17 -5.41
N PRO A 63 -12.43 -20.67 -4.20
CA PRO A 63 -13.33 -19.75 -3.48
C PRO A 63 -13.53 -18.43 -4.23
N ALA A 64 -14.55 -17.66 -3.86
CA ALA A 64 -14.74 -16.32 -4.43
C ALA A 64 -13.57 -15.39 -4.10
N LEU A 65 -13.20 -14.52 -5.05
CA LEU A 65 -12.22 -13.44 -4.86
C LEU A 65 -12.91 -12.07 -4.85
N THR A 66 -14.05 -11.98 -4.16
CA THR A 66 -14.83 -10.75 -4.02
C THR A 66 -14.27 -9.85 -2.92
N ALA A 67 -14.57 -8.55 -3.00
CA ALA A 67 -14.26 -7.58 -1.94
C ALA A 67 -14.74 -8.05 -0.56
N GLU A 68 -15.95 -8.59 -0.48
CA GLU A 68 -16.50 -9.16 0.76
C GLU A 68 -15.59 -10.26 1.34
N THR A 69 -15.12 -11.19 0.50
CA THR A 69 -14.23 -12.28 0.95
C THR A 69 -12.86 -11.76 1.39
N PHE A 70 -12.35 -10.75 0.69
CA PHE A 70 -11.04 -10.16 0.97
C PHE A 70 -11.03 -9.29 2.22
N HIS A 71 -12.14 -8.63 2.58
CA HIS A 71 -12.26 -7.87 3.82
C HIS A 71 -12.32 -8.75 5.08
N GLN A 72 -12.64 -10.05 4.94
CA GLN A 72 -12.69 -10.99 6.06
C GLN A 72 -11.32 -11.56 6.44
N ARG A 73 -10.24 -11.17 5.74
CA ARG A 73 -8.90 -11.74 5.90
C ARG A 73 -7.83 -10.64 5.98
N PRO A 74 -6.74 -10.83 6.74
CA PRO A 74 -5.62 -9.89 6.74
C PRO A 74 -5.00 -9.77 5.35
N ALA A 75 -4.69 -8.54 4.92
CA ALA A 75 -4.14 -8.27 3.60
C ALA A 75 -2.80 -9.02 3.39
N GLU A 76 -1.95 -9.04 4.41
CA GLU A 76 -0.65 -9.69 4.41
C GLU A 76 -0.77 -11.21 4.17
N SER A 77 -1.81 -11.83 4.75
CA SER A 77 -2.09 -13.25 4.51
C SER A 77 -2.52 -13.52 3.07
N MET A 78 -3.26 -12.60 2.46
CA MET A 78 -3.69 -12.70 1.07
C MET A 78 -2.50 -12.49 0.12
N VAL A 79 -1.63 -11.51 0.39
CA VAL A 79 -0.37 -11.30 -0.33
C VAL A 79 0.50 -12.54 -0.27
N ALA A 80 0.71 -13.12 0.92
CA ALA A 80 1.48 -14.34 1.09
C ALA A 80 0.86 -15.53 0.31
N THR A 81 -0.47 -15.62 0.26
CA THR A 81 -1.17 -16.66 -0.52
C THR A 81 -0.94 -16.48 -2.03
N ILE A 82 -0.96 -15.24 -2.55
CA ILE A 82 -0.68 -14.98 -3.97
C ILE A 82 0.76 -15.38 -4.30
N LEU A 83 1.73 -14.95 -3.48
CA LEU A 83 3.15 -15.20 -3.75
C LEU A 83 3.52 -16.69 -3.60
N HIS A 84 2.98 -17.37 -2.59
CA HIS A 84 3.45 -18.70 -2.19
C HIS A 84 2.43 -19.82 -2.47
N GLY A 85 1.26 -19.48 -2.98
CA GLY A 85 0.19 -20.44 -3.19
C GLY A 85 -0.35 -20.97 -1.87
N ARG A 86 -1.01 -22.13 -1.91
CA ARG A 86 -1.44 -22.84 -0.71
C ARG A 86 -1.02 -24.32 -0.77
N PRO A 87 -0.08 -24.75 0.08
CA PRO A 87 0.36 -26.14 0.11
C PRO A 87 -0.81 -27.12 0.30
N GLY A 88 -0.80 -28.21 -0.47
CA GLY A 88 -1.86 -29.22 -0.44
C GLY A 88 -3.16 -28.82 -1.13
N THR A 89 -3.21 -27.68 -1.83
CA THR A 89 -4.33 -27.32 -2.72
C THR A 89 -3.85 -27.05 -4.15
N PRO A 90 -4.76 -26.99 -5.13
CA PRO A 90 -4.42 -26.61 -6.50
C PRO A 90 -3.98 -25.15 -6.68
N MET A 91 -3.98 -24.31 -5.63
CA MET A 91 -3.63 -22.89 -5.73
C MET A 91 -2.09 -22.73 -5.83
N PRO A 92 -1.53 -22.38 -7.00
CA PRO A 92 -0.09 -22.33 -7.20
C PRO A 92 0.52 -21.04 -6.65
N PRO A 93 1.85 -20.99 -6.44
CA PRO A 93 2.57 -19.75 -6.17
C PRO A 93 2.70 -18.90 -7.44
N PHE A 94 2.57 -17.57 -7.32
CA PHE A 94 2.82 -16.61 -8.40
C PHE A 94 4.11 -15.81 -8.21
N LYS A 95 4.91 -16.09 -7.17
CA LYS A 95 6.24 -15.49 -7.00
C LYS A 95 7.10 -15.78 -8.23
N GLY A 96 7.69 -14.72 -8.79
CA GLY A 96 8.47 -14.76 -10.04
C GLY A 96 7.68 -14.30 -11.27
N ILE A 97 6.34 -14.28 -11.19
CA ILE A 97 5.45 -13.65 -12.18
C ILE A 97 4.93 -12.31 -11.65
N VAL A 98 4.64 -12.28 -10.35
CA VAL A 98 4.14 -11.12 -9.60
C VAL A 98 5.14 -10.79 -8.48
N SER A 99 5.52 -9.53 -8.37
CA SER A 99 6.33 -9.04 -7.24
C SER A 99 5.49 -8.81 -5.98
N GLU A 100 6.13 -8.62 -4.83
CA GLU A 100 5.39 -8.37 -3.57
C GLU A 100 4.55 -7.08 -3.63
N ALA A 101 5.09 -6.00 -4.20
CA ALA A 101 4.35 -4.75 -4.39
C ALA A 101 3.14 -4.92 -5.33
N GLU A 102 3.27 -5.74 -6.37
CA GLU A 102 2.17 -6.04 -7.28
C GLU A 102 1.12 -6.94 -6.62
N ALA A 103 1.52 -7.89 -5.78
CA ALA A 103 0.60 -8.71 -4.99
C ALA A 103 -0.17 -7.86 -3.98
N GLN A 104 0.49 -6.92 -3.31
CA GLN A 104 -0.16 -5.91 -2.45
C GLN A 104 -1.19 -5.10 -3.24
N TRP A 105 -0.81 -4.61 -4.42
CA TRP A 105 -1.71 -3.89 -5.31
C TRP A 105 -2.92 -4.74 -5.73
N ILE A 106 -2.72 -6.01 -6.10
CA ILE A 106 -3.81 -6.94 -6.44
C ILE A 106 -4.79 -7.10 -5.26
N VAL A 107 -4.27 -7.30 -4.04
CA VAL A 107 -5.10 -7.43 -2.83
C VAL A 107 -5.91 -6.16 -2.60
N GLN A 108 -5.29 -4.98 -2.73
CA GLN A 108 -5.99 -3.69 -2.61
C GLN A 108 -7.10 -3.55 -3.66
N GLN A 109 -6.85 -3.93 -4.92
CA GLN A 109 -7.89 -3.90 -5.97
C GLN A 109 -9.02 -4.90 -5.69
N LEU A 110 -8.71 -6.09 -5.16
CA LEU A 110 -9.73 -7.09 -4.82
C LEU A 110 -10.62 -6.61 -3.66
N GLN A 111 -10.04 -5.92 -2.67
CA GLN A 111 -10.76 -5.25 -1.60
C GLN A 111 -11.64 -4.09 -2.10
N ALA A 112 -11.16 -3.30 -3.06
CA ALA A 112 -11.91 -2.19 -3.65
C ALA A 112 -13.01 -2.62 -4.63
N GLY A 113 -13.03 -3.90 -5.03
CA GLY A 113 -13.84 -4.39 -6.14
C GLY A 113 -13.05 -4.40 -7.43
N PHE A 114 -12.65 -5.59 -7.87
CA PHE A 114 -11.66 -5.74 -8.93
C PHE A 114 -12.16 -5.18 -10.28
N PRO A 115 -11.34 -4.41 -11.02
CA PRO A 115 -11.75 -3.85 -12.31
C PRO A 115 -12.02 -4.94 -13.34
N ASN A 116 -12.93 -4.67 -14.28
CA ASN A 116 -13.10 -5.48 -15.49
C ASN A 116 -12.01 -5.09 -16.52
N GLU A 117 -11.82 -5.93 -17.52
CA GLU A 117 -11.01 -5.60 -18.71
C GLU A 117 -11.72 -4.59 -19.63
#